data_AF-A0A846UBQ4-F1
#
_entry.id   AF-A0A846UBQ4-F1
#
_cell.length_a   1.000
_cell.length_b   1.000
_cell.length_c   1.000
_cell.angle_alpha   90.00
_cell.angle_beta   90.00
_cell.angle_gamma   90.00
#
_symmetry.space_group_name_H-M   'P 1'
#
loop_
_entity.id
_entity.type
_entity.pdbx_description
1 polymer ?
#
loop_
_entity_poly.entity_id
_entity_poly.type
_entity_poly.pdbx_seq_one_letter_code
_entity_poly.pdbx_strand_id
1 'polypeptide(L)'
;MMFTLRVAPDWAEQVRRIRESVTEDSHLIRPDNGFYRICHAGDASFQVRVLPGSGMKAIELRLRESDLEVTHVDGRLDGGRPGSGAARLDEHALMVLSVVGSLRSDALAARIGQLRRVASAGLPGAPAQLPAGELLQDARTWGPASESIFNALSSTARGIALKRRAELTPLQRHFSERVDLAKVEPGLQAAARGIAVLKRPK
;
A
#
# COMPACT_ATOMS: atom_id res chain seq x y z
N MET A 1 -4.72 -0.09 -17.12
CA MET A 1 -3.38 -0.72 -17.08
C MET A 1 -3.47 -2.10 -16.40
N MET A 2 -2.63 -3.08 -16.75
CA MET A 2 -2.64 -4.43 -16.15
C MET A 2 -1.24 -4.88 -15.74
N PHE A 3 -1.12 -5.41 -14.52
CA PHE A 3 0.11 -5.95 -13.95
C PHE A 3 -0.01 -7.42 -13.62
N THR A 4 1.10 -8.14 -13.67
CA THR A 4 1.21 -9.51 -13.15
C THR A 4 2.06 -9.49 -11.90
N LEU A 5 1.56 -10.09 -10.82
CA LEU A 5 2.24 -10.18 -9.53
C LEU A 5 2.39 -11.65 -9.13
N ARG A 6 3.61 -12.15 -9.04
CA ARG A 6 3.91 -13.52 -8.63
C ARG A 6 4.16 -13.56 -7.12
N VAL A 7 3.52 -14.51 -6.45
CA VAL A 7 3.79 -14.80 -5.03
C VAL A 7 5.14 -15.51 -4.92
N ALA A 8 6.22 -14.73 -4.82
CA ALA A 8 7.61 -15.20 -4.93
C ALA A 8 8.55 -14.42 -4.00
N PRO A 9 9.81 -14.87 -3.79
CA PRO A 9 10.81 -14.20 -2.95
C PRO A 9 11.07 -12.72 -3.28
N ASP A 10 10.89 -12.31 -4.53
CA ASP A 10 11.06 -10.95 -5.04
C ASP A 10 9.78 -10.10 -4.94
N TRP A 11 8.78 -10.54 -4.17
CA TRP A 11 7.49 -9.86 -3.97
C TRP A 11 7.61 -8.35 -3.75
N ALA A 12 8.49 -7.94 -2.83
CA ALA A 12 8.65 -6.52 -2.48
C ALA A 12 9.09 -5.67 -3.69
N GLU A 13 9.98 -6.20 -4.53
CA GLU A 13 10.44 -5.53 -5.73
C GLU A 13 9.36 -5.47 -6.82
N GLN A 14 8.59 -6.56 -6.99
CA GLN A 14 7.44 -6.56 -7.91
C GLN A 14 6.39 -5.52 -7.49
N VAL A 15 6.05 -5.47 -6.21
CA VAL A 15 5.09 -4.50 -5.66
C VAL A 15 5.60 -3.07 -5.79
N ARG A 16 6.90 -2.82 -5.54
CA ARG A 16 7.51 -1.50 -5.71
C ARG A 16 7.31 -0.96 -7.13
N ARG A 17 7.51 -1.79 -8.16
CA ARG A 17 7.31 -1.41 -9.57
C ARG A 17 5.85 -1.08 -9.89
N ILE A 18 4.92 -1.89 -9.38
CA ILE A 18 3.48 -1.61 -9.54
C ILE A 18 3.16 -0.27 -8.89
N ARG A 19 3.60 -0.08 -7.63
CA ARG A 19 3.38 1.15 -6.87
C ARG A 19 3.91 2.37 -7.61
N GLU A 20 5.15 2.33 -8.10
CA GLU A 20 5.76 3.42 -8.87
C GLU A 20 4.98 3.78 -10.14
N SER A 21 4.31 2.80 -10.74
CA SER A 21 3.53 2.99 -11.96
C SER A 21 2.12 3.56 -11.72
N VAL A 22 1.57 3.43 -10.52
CA VAL A 22 0.17 3.79 -10.18
C VAL A 22 0.06 4.86 -9.10
N THR A 23 1.17 5.50 -8.74
CA THR A 23 1.23 6.58 -7.74
C THR A 23 2.25 7.63 -8.14
N GLU A 24 2.16 8.82 -7.56
CA GLU A 24 3.03 9.96 -7.84
C GLU A 24 4.03 10.21 -6.71
N ASP A 25 5.15 10.88 -7.03
CA ASP A 25 6.08 11.38 -6.01
C ASP A 25 5.42 12.52 -5.23
N SER A 26 5.40 12.46 -3.90
CA SER A 26 4.79 13.52 -3.07
C SER A 26 5.77 14.61 -2.64
N HIS A 27 7.08 14.38 -2.82
CA HIS A 27 8.17 15.21 -2.27
C HIS A 27 8.21 15.30 -0.72
N LEU A 28 7.42 14.47 -0.04
CA LEU A 28 7.39 14.42 1.42
C LEU A 28 8.36 13.35 1.92
N ILE A 29 9.21 13.73 2.87
CA ILE A 29 10.20 12.84 3.47
C ILE A 29 9.55 12.09 4.63
N ARG A 30 9.67 10.77 4.57
CA ARG A 30 9.25 9.81 5.59
C ARG A 30 10.17 9.86 6.82
N PRO A 31 9.71 9.35 7.97
CA PRO A 31 10.53 9.25 9.17
C PRO A 31 11.79 8.41 9.01
N ASP A 32 11.81 7.45 8.09
CA ASP A 32 12.95 6.60 7.76
C ASP A 32 13.85 7.18 6.66
N ASN A 33 13.67 8.46 6.29
CA ASN A 33 14.36 9.15 5.20
C ASN A 33 13.98 8.68 3.79
N GLY A 34 13.01 7.77 3.64
CA GLY A 34 12.38 7.52 2.35
C GLY A 34 11.50 8.70 1.91
N PHE A 35 10.92 8.61 0.72
CA PHE A 35 9.88 9.53 0.28
C PHE A 35 8.53 8.84 0.26
N TYR A 36 7.48 9.55 0.69
CA TYR A 36 6.12 9.09 0.47
C TYR A 36 5.76 9.22 -1.00
N ARG A 37 4.94 8.30 -1.49
CA ARG A 37 4.19 8.43 -2.72
C ARG A 37 2.75 8.80 -2.41
N ILE A 38 2.01 9.30 -3.39
CA ILE A 38 0.61 9.66 -3.25
C ILE A 38 -0.23 9.02 -4.36
N CYS A 39 -1.44 8.59 -4.04
CA CYS A 39 -2.40 8.12 -5.03
C CYS A 39 -2.71 9.18 -6.11
N HIS A 40 -2.96 8.74 -7.35
CA HIS A 40 -3.35 9.64 -8.44
C HIS A 40 -4.69 10.34 -8.15
N ALA A 41 -4.92 11.49 -8.79
CA ALA A 41 -6.28 12.07 -8.83
C ALA A 41 -7.17 11.32 -9.82
N GLY A 42 -8.47 11.26 -9.52
CA GLY A 42 -9.51 10.80 -10.44
C GLY A 42 -9.98 9.36 -10.23
N ASP A 43 -10.69 8.84 -11.24
CA ASP A 43 -11.40 7.56 -11.16
C ASP A 43 -10.75 6.45 -11.99
N ALA A 44 -9.50 6.68 -12.44
CA ALA A 44 -8.72 5.67 -13.14
C ALA A 44 -8.55 4.40 -12.29
N SER A 45 -8.45 3.26 -12.97
CA SER A 45 -8.31 1.95 -12.34
C SER A 45 -7.27 1.12 -13.07
N PHE A 46 -6.60 0.26 -12.31
CA PHE A 46 -5.64 -0.71 -12.82
C PHE A 46 -6.00 -2.11 -12.36
N GLN A 47 -5.45 -3.11 -13.06
CA GLN A 47 -5.67 -4.52 -12.77
C GLN A 47 -4.38 -5.16 -12.30
N VAL A 48 -4.47 -6.05 -11.31
CA VAL A 48 -3.38 -6.87 -10.82
C VAL A 48 -3.81 -8.32 -10.88
N ARG A 49 -3.15 -9.10 -11.74
CA ARG A 49 -3.30 -10.55 -11.79
C ARG A 49 -2.28 -11.19 -10.87
N VAL A 50 -2.74 -11.76 -9.76
CA VAL A 50 -1.92 -12.42 -8.76
C VAL A 50 -1.76 -13.89 -9.14
N LEU A 51 -0.53 -14.31 -9.37
CA LEU A 51 -0.15 -15.69 -9.65
C LEU A 51 0.38 -16.34 -8.36
N PRO A 52 -0.36 -17.29 -7.77
CA PRO A 52 0.09 -17.99 -6.57
C PRO A 52 1.26 -18.93 -6.89
N GLY A 53 2.16 -19.12 -5.93
CA GLY A 53 3.35 -19.95 -6.10
C GLY A 53 3.07 -21.46 -6.21
N SER A 54 1.89 -21.94 -5.79
CA SER A 54 1.52 -23.36 -5.85
C SER A 54 0.00 -23.55 -5.85
N GLY A 55 -0.51 -24.43 -6.71
CA GLY A 55 -1.81 -25.13 -6.61
C GLY A 55 -3.10 -24.29 -6.64
N MET A 56 -3.03 -22.98 -6.42
CA MET A 56 -4.18 -22.08 -6.38
C MET A 56 -4.47 -21.46 -7.75
N LYS A 57 -5.72 -21.08 -7.97
CA LYS A 57 -6.12 -20.30 -9.14
C LYS A 57 -5.55 -18.88 -9.03
N ALA A 58 -5.17 -18.30 -10.16
CA ALA A 58 -4.82 -16.88 -10.21
C ALA A 58 -6.01 -16.01 -9.79
N ILE A 59 -5.73 -14.95 -9.04
CA ILE A 59 -6.74 -13.97 -8.60
C ILE A 59 -6.57 -12.72 -9.45
N GLU A 60 -7.67 -12.20 -9.99
CA GLU A 60 -7.66 -10.92 -10.69
C GLU A 60 -8.27 -9.83 -9.81
N LEU A 61 -7.50 -8.77 -9.57
CA LEU A 61 -7.93 -7.63 -8.76
C LEU A 61 -8.05 -6.40 -9.65
N ARG A 62 -9.13 -5.64 -9.49
CA ARG A 62 -9.23 -4.27 -10.04
C ARG A 62 -9.20 -3.27 -8.90
N LEU A 63 -8.24 -2.35 -8.94
CA LEU A 63 -8.05 -1.33 -7.92
C LEU A 63 -8.21 0.05 -8.53
N ARG A 64 -8.75 0.98 -7.74
CA ARG A 64 -8.83 2.40 -8.11
C ARG A 64 -7.52 3.11 -7.78
N GLU A 65 -7.04 3.96 -8.67
CA GLU A 65 -5.75 4.65 -8.49
C GLU A 65 -5.78 5.74 -7.41
N SER A 66 -6.96 6.28 -7.09
CA SER A 66 -7.12 7.38 -6.11
C SER A 66 -7.06 6.96 -4.65
N ASP A 67 -7.33 5.69 -4.35
CA ASP A 67 -7.37 5.18 -2.98
C ASP A 67 -6.90 3.72 -2.84
N LEU A 68 -6.42 3.11 -3.92
CA LEU A 68 -6.02 1.70 -3.94
C LEU A 68 -7.11 0.76 -3.38
N GLU A 69 -8.38 1.18 -3.42
CA GLU A 69 -9.49 0.33 -2.99
C GLU A 69 -9.76 -0.70 -4.07
N VAL A 70 -9.94 -1.94 -3.64
CA VAL A 70 -10.35 -3.04 -4.52
C VAL A 70 -11.80 -2.80 -4.87
N THR A 71 -12.07 -2.73 -6.17
CA THR A 71 -13.42 -2.55 -6.71
C THR A 71 -13.97 -3.87 -7.24
N HIS A 72 -13.09 -4.74 -7.73
CA HIS A 72 -13.48 -6.05 -8.25
C HIS A 72 -12.46 -7.13 -7.88
N VAL A 73 -12.96 -8.34 -7.65
CA VAL A 73 -12.20 -9.58 -7.50
C VAL A 73 -12.76 -10.61 -8.49
N ASP A 74 -11.91 -11.15 -9.35
CA ASP A 74 -12.27 -12.11 -10.42
C ASP A 74 -13.46 -11.64 -11.28
N GLY A 75 -13.47 -10.34 -11.63
CA GLY A 75 -14.51 -9.71 -12.43
C GLY A 75 -15.83 -9.46 -11.71
N ARG A 76 -15.95 -9.85 -10.44
CA ARG A 76 -17.12 -9.55 -9.58
C ARG A 76 -16.86 -8.29 -8.77
N LEU A 77 -17.89 -7.46 -8.61
CA LEU A 77 -17.84 -6.31 -7.70
C LEU A 77 -17.50 -6.80 -6.29
N ASP A 78 -16.50 -6.18 -5.68
CA ASP A 78 -16.23 -6.42 -4.27
C ASP A 78 -17.37 -5.77 -3.47
N GLY A 79 -18.21 -6.59 -2.84
CA GLY A 79 -19.50 -6.20 -2.26
C GLY A 79 -19.43 -5.26 -1.05
N GLY A 80 -18.27 -4.68 -0.77
CA GLY A 80 -18.04 -3.73 0.31
C GLY A 80 -17.80 -4.41 1.65
N ARG A 81 -16.63 -4.08 2.23
CA ARG A 81 -16.16 -4.32 3.61
C ARG A 81 -16.26 -5.77 4.13
N PRO A 82 -15.15 -6.42 4.54
CA PRO A 82 -15.25 -7.62 5.36
C PRO A 82 -16.07 -7.26 6.61
N GLY A 83 -17.21 -7.92 6.76
CA GLY A 83 -18.16 -7.70 7.85
C GLY A 83 -17.45 -7.73 9.20
N SER A 84 -17.90 -6.86 10.09
CA SER A 84 -17.58 -6.88 11.51
C SER A 84 -18.03 -8.21 12.11
N GLY A 85 -17.13 -9.19 12.10
CA GLY A 85 -17.30 -10.50 12.70
C GLY A 85 -16.02 -11.26 12.44
N ALA A 86 -15.53 -11.99 13.44
CA ALA A 86 -14.34 -12.83 13.33
C ALA A 86 -14.58 -14.05 12.40
N ALA A 87 -15.05 -13.81 11.18
CA ALA A 87 -14.92 -14.77 10.11
C ALA A 87 -13.42 -14.98 9.89
N ARG A 88 -12.98 -16.24 9.96
CA ARG A 88 -11.62 -16.59 9.53
C ARG A 88 -11.48 -16.06 8.10
N LEU A 89 -10.54 -15.14 7.89
CA LEU A 89 -10.18 -14.72 6.54
C LEU A 89 -9.74 -15.99 5.80
N ASP A 90 -10.38 -16.26 4.67
CA ASP A 90 -9.91 -17.32 3.79
C ASP A 90 -8.59 -16.89 3.12
N GLU A 91 -7.93 -17.86 2.46
CA GLU A 91 -6.65 -17.61 1.81
C GLU A 91 -6.75 -16.57 0.69
N HIS A 92 -7.90 -16.46 0.02
CA HIS A 92 -8.16 -15.45 -0.99
C HIS A 92 -8.18 -14.05 -0.38
N ALA A 93 -8.95 -13.83 0.68
CA ALA A 93 -9.03 -12.55 1.37
C ALA A 93 -7.67 -12.12 1.94
N LEU A 94 -6.90 -13.07 2.48
CA LEU A 94 -5.53 -12.81 2.92
C LEU A 94 -4.61 -12.42 1.76
N MET A 95 -4.78 -13.03 0.59
CA MET A 95 -4.02 -12.65 -0.60
C MET A 95 -4.38 -11.24 -1.07
N VAL A 96 -5.66 -10.89 -1.12
CA VAL A 96 -6.13 -9.54 -1.48
C VAL A 96 -5.53 -8.51 -0.52
N LEU A 97 -5.65 -8.75 0.79
CA LEU A 97 -5.07 -7.87 1.81
C LEU A 97 -3.54 -7.79 1.69
N SER A 98 -2.88 -8.89 1.33
CA SER A 98 -1.42 -8.91 1.12
C SER A 98 -1.01 -8.00 -0.04
N VAL A 99 -1.74 -8.03 -1.17
CA VAL A 99 -1.48 -7.15 -2.31
C VAL A 99 -1.68 -5.69 -1.91
N VAL A 100 -2.86 -5.39 -1.34
CA VAL A 100 -3.25 -4.03 -1.01
C VAL A 100 -2.35 -3.44 0.07
N GLY A 101 -2.09 -4.18 1.15
CA GLY A 101 -1.20 -3.77 2.23
C GLY A 101 0.24 -3.60 1.75
N SER A 102 0.72 -4.45 0.85
CA SER A 102 2.06 -4.29 0.27
C SER A 102 2.15 -3.06 -0.64
N LEU A 103 1.09 -2.72 -1.38
CA LEU A 103 1.07 -1.48 -2.16
C LEU A 103 1.15 -0.25 -1.25
N ARG A 104 0.57 -0.31 -0.06
CA ARG A 104 0.52 0.79 0.91
C ARG A 104 1.77 0.89 1.80
N SER A 105 2.42 -0.23 2.10
CA SER A 105 3.48 -0.34 3.12
C SER A 105 4.68 -1.16 2.64
N ASP A 106 5.88 -0.58 2.78
CA ASP A 106 7.14 -1.29 2.51
C ASP A 106 7.41 -2.39 3.52
N ALA A 107 7.03 -2.16 4.78
CA ALA A 107 7.20 -3.14 5.84
C ALA A 107 6.40 -4.43 5.53
N LEU A 108 5.14 -4.28 5.09
CA LEU A 108 4.30 -5.42 4.70
C LEU A 108 4.85 -6.13 3.46
N ALA A 109 5.26 -5.37 2.44
CA ALA A 109 5.85 -5.94 1.23
C ALA A 109 7.12 -6.74 1.55
N ALA A 110 8.02 -6.20 2.39
CA ALA A 110 9.24 -6.88 2.83
C ALA A 110 8.93 -8.13 3.66
N ARG A 111 7.95 -8.05 4.58
CA ARG A 111 7.52 -9.17 5.43
C ARG A 111 6.99 -10.34 4.59
N ILE A 112 6.12 -10.06 3.61
CA ILE A 112 5.58 -11.09 2.70
C ILE A 112 6.70 -11.72 1.85
N GLY A 113 7.62 -10.91 1.31
CA GLY A 113 8.78 -11.42 0.58
C GLY A 113 9.67 -12.32 1.44
N GLN A 114 9.90 -11.95 2.70
CA GLN A 114 10.65 -12.78 3.66
C GLN A 114 9.96 -14.11 3.94
N LEU A 115 8.64 -14.11 4.18
CA LEU A 115 7.87 -15.33 4.39
C LEU A 115 8.00 -16.29 3.19
N ARG A 116 8.01 -15.75 1.96
CA ARG A 116 8.18 -16.57 0.75
C ARG A 116 9.59 -17.12 0.60
N ARG A 117 10.62 -16.36 0.97
CA ARG A 117 12.00 -16.89 1.06
C ARG A 117 12.10 -18.06 2.02
N VAL A 118 11.57 -17.90 3.23
CA VAL A 118 11.55 -18.94 4.25
C VAL A 118 10.82 -20.19 3.77
N ALA A 119 9.62 -20.02 3.20
CA ALA A 119 8.84 -21.14 2.66
C ALA A 119 9.57 -21.87 1.51
N SER A 120 10.22 -21.12 0.62
CA SER A 120 10.99 -21.73 -0.49
C SER A 120 12.26 -22.46 -0.03
N ALA A 121 12.86 -22.02 1.09
CA ALA A 121 14.08 -22.60 1.62
C ALA A 121 13.82 -23.81 2.55
N GLY A 122 12.56 -24.10 2.90
CA GLY A 122 12.20 -25.23 3.76
C GLY A 122 12.74 -25.12 5.19
N LEU A 123 12.95 -23.90 5.70
CA LEU A 123 13.59 -23.69 7.01
C LEU A 123 12.68 -24.17 8.16
N PRO A 124 13.15 -25.08 9.03
CA PRO A 124 12.39 -25.56 10.18
C PRO A 124 12.12 -24.45 11.21
N GLY A 125 10.90 -24.41 11.76
CA GLY A 125 10.54 -23.57 12.92
C GLY A 125 10.11 -22.13 12.62
N ALA A 126 10.15 -21.68 11.38
CA ALA A 126 9.67 -20.35 11.01
C ALA A 126 8.19 -20.39 10.56
N PRO A 127 7.31 -19.55 11.12
CA PRO A 127 5.90 -19.53 10.70
C PRO A 127 5.81 -19.00 9.26
N ALA A 128 5.34 -19.84 8.33
CA ALA A 128 5.12 -19.48 6.93
C ALA A 128 3.76 -18.80 6.67
N GLN A 129 3.03 -18.44 7.74
CA GLN A 129 1.68 -17.91 7.65
C GLN A 129 1.68 -16.41 7.37
N LEU A 130 0.71 -15.96 6.58
CA LEU A 130 0.49 -14.53 6.31
C LEU A 130 0.11 -13.80 7.60
N PRO A 131 0.60 -12.57 7.83
CA PRO A 131 0.38 -11.84 9.08
C PRO A 131 -1.02 -11.19 9.08
N ALA A 132 -2.08 -12.01 9.23
CA ALA A 132 -3.47 -11.57 9.12
C ALA A 132 -3.81 -10.36 10.02
N GLY A 133 -3.30 -10.34 11.25
CA GLY A 133 -3.51 -9.23 12.19
C GLY A 133 -2.89 -7.92 11.70
N GLU A 134 -1.65 -7.95 11.20
CA GLU A 134 -0.96 -6.78 10.66
C GLU A 134 -1.66 -6.26 9.40
N LEU A 135 -2.09 -7.16 8.52
CA LEU A 135 -2.83 -6.82 7.29
C LEU A 135 -4.17 -6.15 7.58
N LEU A 136 -4.92 -6.66 8.56
CA LEU A 136 -6.18 -6.05 8.98
C LEU A 136 -5.97 -4.71 9.67
N GLN A 137 -4.91 -4.59 10.48
CA GLN A 137 -4.57 -3.34 11.15
C GLN A 137 -4.17 -2.26 10.13
N ASP A 138 -3.35 -2.60 9.13
CA ASP A 138 -3.01 -1.70 8.02
C ASP A 138 -4.26 -1.24 7.28
N ALA A 139 -5.15 -2.17 6.89
CA ALA A 139 -6.39 -1.85 6.20
C ALA A 139 -7.30 -0.88 6.97
N ARG A 140 -7.28 -0.93 8.32
CA ARG A 140 -8.07 -0.05 9.19
C ARG A 140 -7.42 1.31 9.41
N THR A 141 -6.09 1.34 9.52
CA THR A 141 -5.34 2.54 9.96
C THR A 141 -4.80 3.37 8.81
N TRP A 142 -4.66 2.80 7.61
CA TRP A 142 -4.05 3.49 6.47
C TRP A 142 -4.72 4.82 6.11
N GLY A 143 -6.05 4.86 6.06
CA GLY A 143 -6.81 6.07 5.77
C GLY A 143 -6.59 7.17 6.83
N PRO A 144 -6.94 6.91 8.10
CA PRO A 144 -6.70 7.85 9.20
C PRO A 144 -5.24 8.30 9.34
N ALA A 145 -4.28 7.37 9.16
CA ALA A 145 -2.86 7.71 9.23
C ALA A 145 -2.43 8.63 8.09
N SER A 146 -2.93 8.40 6.86
CA SER A 146 -2.67 9.29 5.73
C SER A 146 -3.19 10.71 6.01
N GLU A 147 -4.42 10.81 6.53
CA GLU A 147 -5.03 12.09 6.88
C GLU A 147 -4.25 12.81 8.01
N SER A 148 -3.86 12.09 9.05
CA SER A 148 -3.05 12.64 10.14
C SER A 148 -1.69 13.13 9.66
N ILE A 149 -1.05 12.40 8.73
CA ILE A 149 0.19 12.85 8.08
C ILE A 149 -0.05 14.15 7.31
N PHE A 150 -1.12 14.25 6.51
CA PHE A 150 -1.44 15.49 5.80
C PHE A 150 -1.68 16.66 6.76
N ASN A 151 -2.37 16.43 7.87
CA ASN A 151 -2.64 17.47 8.87
C ASN A 151 -1.38 17.93 9.62
N ALA A 152 -0.35 17.09 9.71
CA ALA A 152 0.94 17.43 10.30
C ALA A 152 1.81 18.34 9.41
N LEU A 153 1.50 18.45 8.11
CA LEU A 153 2.29 19.19 7.12
C LEU A 153 1.97 20.68 7.08
N SER A 154 2.94 21.47 6.63
CA SER A 154 2.71 22.87 6.26
C SER A 154 1.69 22.99 5.12
N SER A 155 1.02 24.14 5.02
CA SER A 155 0.13 24.45 3.90
C SER A 155 0.85 24.38 2.55
N THR A 156 2.13 24.76 2.52
CA THR A 156 2.97 24.73 1.31
C THR A 156 3.23 23.29 0.87
N ALA A 157 3.66 22.42 1.79
CA ALA A 157 3.88 21.01 1.49
C ALA A 157 2.61 20.31 1.02
N ARG A 158 1.47 20.57 1.66
CA ARG A 158 0.16 20.04 1.20
C ARG A 158 -0.15 20.48 -0.23
N GLY A 159 0.04 21.77 -0.55
CA GLY A 159 -0.22 22.30 -1.88
C GLY A 159 0.70 21.73 -2.96
N ILE A 160 1.95 21.40 -2.62
CA ILE A 160 2.92 20.79 -3.55
C ILE A 160 2.64 19.29 -3.73
N ALA A 161 2.43 18.55 -2.64
CA ALA A 161 2.23 17.10 -2.65
C ALA A 161 0.99 16.64 -3.43
N LEU A 162 -0.01 17.53 -3.60
CA LEU A 162 -1.24 17.23 -4.34
C LEU A 162 -1.14 17.57 -5.84
N LYS A 163 -0.09 18.25 -6.30
CA LYS A 163 0.06 18.59 -7.72
C LYS A 163 0.73 17.47 -8.49
N ARG A 164 0.35 17.32 -9.76
CA ARG A 164 1.08 16.43 -10.64
C ARG A 164 2.48 16.98 -10.88
N ARG A 165 3.46 16.10 -11.08
CA ARG A 165 4.85 16.52 -11.37
C ARG A 165 4.96 17.50 -12.55
N ALA A 166 4.11 17.35 -13.56
CA ALA A 166 4.04 18.24 -14.72
C ALA A 166 3.55 19.67 -14.37
N GLU A 167 2.77 19.82 -13.29
CA GLU A 167 2.21 21.08 -12.81
C GLU A 167 3.14 21.81 -11.83
N LEU A 168 4.21 21.16 -11.38
CA LEU A 168 5.20 21.75 -10.47
C LEU A 168 6.19 22.64 -11.20
N THR A 169 6.44 23.83 -10.63
CA THR A 169 7.53 24.71 -11.07
C THR A 169 8.90 24.10 -10.72
N PRO A 170 10.01 24.53 -11.36
CA PRO A 170 11.35 24.05 -11.01
C PRO A 170 11.68 24.18 -9.52
N LEU A 171 11.30 25.29 -8.89
CA LEU A 171 11.52 25.52 -7.46
C LEU A 171 10.69 24.55 -6.60
N GLN A 172 9.42 24.31 -6.96
CA GLN A 172 8.56 23.37 -6.25
C GLN A 172 9.06 21.92 -6.37
N ARG A 173 9.70 21.55 -7.48
CA ARG A 173 10.29 20.20 -7.64
C ARG A 173 11.49 19.94 -6.72
N HIS A 174 12.12 21.00 -6.21
CA HIS A 174 13.22 20.92 -5.24
C HIS A 174 12.77 21.12 -3.81
N PHE A 175 11.49 21.45 -3.60
CA PHE A 175 10.92 21.48 -2.27
C PHE A 175 10.83 20.07 -1.71
N SER A 176 11.16 19.92 -0.44
CA SER A 176 10.90 18.70 0.31
C SER A 176 10.62 19.06 1.77
N GLU A 177 9.61 18.44 2.35
CA GLU A 177 9.28 18.60 3.76
C GLU A 177 9.29 17.25 4.46
N ARG A 178 9.91 17.20 5.63
CA ARG A 178 9.88 16.02 6.48
C ARG A 178 8.62 16.03 7.33
N VAL A 179 7.91 14.91 7.34
CA VAL A 179 6.77 14.72 8.24
C VAL A 179 7.27 14.66 9.68
N ASP A 180 6.80 15.58 10.50
CA ASP A 180 7.02 15.58 11.94
C ASP A 180 6.08 14.59 12.61
N LEU A 181 6.62 13.43 13.00
CA LEU A 181 5.84 12.38 13.67
C LEU A 181 5.23 12.83 15.00
N ALA A 182 5.78 13.86 15.67
CA ALA A 182 5.22 14.35 16.92
C ALA A 182 3.85 15.03 16.70
N LYS A 183 3.58 15.50 15.48
CA LYS A 183 2.28 16.10 15.09
C LYS A 183 1.28 15.08 14.57
N VAL A 184 1.71 13.84 14.30
CA VAL A 184 0.84 12.73 13.92
C VAL A 184 0.19 12.17 15.18
N GLU A 185 -1.10 11.82 15.07
CA GLU A 185 -1.89 11.27 16.17
C GLU A 185 -1.15 10.10 16.83
N PRO A 186 -0.99 10.07 18.17
CA PRO A 186 -0.16 9.08 18.85
C PRO A 186 -0.49 7.63 18.50
N GLY A 187 -1.77 7.29 18.35
CA GLY A 187 -2.23 5.94 17.97
C GLY A 187 -1.90 5.55 16.52
N LEU A 188 -1.55 6.51 15.66
CA LEU A 188 -1.30 6.31 14.23
C LEU A 188 0.19 6.42 13.86
N GLN A 189 1.06 6.82 14.79
CA GLN A 189 2.50 7.01 14.50
C GLN A 189 3.19 5.72 14.02
N ALA A 190 2.80 4.55 14.55
CA ALA A 190 3.35 3.28 14.10
C ALA A 190 2.96 2.98 12.64
N ALA A 191 1.70 3.20 12.28
CA ALA A 191 1.22 3.07 10.90
C ALA A 191 1.93 4.08 9.98
N ALA A 192 2.04 5.35 10.40
CA ALA A 192 2.68 6.40 9.63
C ALA A 192 4.14 6.09 9.25
N ARG A 193 4.89 5.41 10.12
CA ARG A 193 6.26 4.96 9.82
C ARG A 193 6.34 3.90 8.73
N GLY A 194 5.34 3.02 8.63
CA GLY A 194 5.32 1.91 7.67
C GLY A 194 4.75 2.29 6.31
N ILE A 195 3.95 3.35 6.23
CA ILE A 195 3.27 3.78 5.02
C ILE A 195 4.27 4.30 3.99
N ALA A 196 4.14 3.79 2.78
CA ALA A 196 4.87 4.24 1.60
C ALA A 196 3.98 5.05 0.65
N VAL A 197 2.67 4.78 0.62
CA VAL A 197 1.69 5.49 -0.22
C VAL A 197 0.63 6.16 0.63
N LEU A 198 0.45 7.46 0.48
CA LEU A 198 -0.59 8.21 1.15
C LEU A 198 -1.89 8.17 0.34
N LYS A 199 -3.01 7.92 1.04
CA LYS A 199 -4.34 8.16 0.46
C LYS A 199 -4.48 9.66 0.20
N ARG A 200 -4.91 10.01 -1.01
CA ARG A 200 -5.15 11.41 -1.36
C ARG A 200 -6.36 11.95 -0.58
N PRO A 201 -6.24 13.10 0.11
CA PRO A 201 -7.38 13.75 0.76
C PRO A 201 -8.43 14.13 -0.28
N LYS A 202 -9.71 14.01 0.12
CA LYS A 202 -10.86 14.39 -0.71
C LYS A 202 -11.11 15.89 -0.65
#